data_AF-A0A958IHS4-F1
#
_entry.id   AF-A0A958IHS4-F1
#
_cell.length_a   1.000
_cell.length_b   1.000
_cell.length_c   1.000
_cell.angle_alpha   90.00
_cell.angle_beta   90.00
_cell.angle_gamma   90.00
#
_symmetry.space_group_name_H-M   'P 1'
#
loop_
_entity.id
_entity.type
_entity.pdbx_description
1 polymer ?
#
loop_
_entity_poly.entity_id
_entity_poly.type
_entity_poly.pdbx_seq_one_letter_code
_entity_poly.pdbx_strand_id
1 'polypeptide(L)'
;MRRKFLYFKIFDLKEHPKEIEILSALEIENLVGPVTPIDNIFQLSQQPEVKRIIEKDIILQNALTDTLPRRGRHGYLWVGDNLPDIVSALSRLSYIKEVFLFQQLLEPEPDFVKKTMRNMTFLEFNVYLWRVYKFWTQAFFLNRALYISTTSKNESEIDEKFKMFREELGKPPGKTDDRDPALMISYAQDITLKNLSVDQRFPAETYLDNRWIRALVNTVSGPDEKYIYLPFAANGTIAQEGLLCGYKMQAEDLNPVNTLMTKVAGNLTNVDLTEYNRLVMEIQSKIKMLMNANAATQTDLFLYSAEGQFLNFWETEKKRLKSLSPQTPVDEIQKYIAATRFLIQSETITKARVINDLFAVALVNLMASVIRKKEKIDFYDSYRNALYEIYLKLYVLSKLNSFYTFNKGETTVKVADSLNPDDQLKNISGIVTFLPAKIAKNGFDKDRFLITNLNLHGAVEKLEHMLTGGKYIKSSVREEIEAEIKNHEGFYKNLPKEAHDVLARLELMGRQDEVVRYTLLWRQYLAAFAKFYNVLEENGKICLVIENPEVRADKTTVIIPVDLILQKLIENLDNYKLDLQRQFSKNLQIPKTTNPKQFRVLIYKKVG
;
A
#
# COMPACT_ATOMS: atom_id res chain seq x y z
N MET A 1 12.48 39.63 -10.55
CA MET A 1 11.57 38.90 -9.63
C MET A 1 12.33 38.66 -8.34
N ARG A 2 11.67 38.70 -7.19
CA ARG A 2 12.33 38.49 -5.90
C ARG A 2 12.22 37.00 -5.53
N ARG A 3 13.26 36.49 -4.85
CA ARG A 3 13.32 35.08 -4.45
C ARG A 3 12.21 34.75 -3.46
N LYS A 4 11.61 33.59 -3.66
CA LYS A 4 10.63 32.98 -2.75
C LYS A 4 11.29 31.83 -2.01
N PHE A 5 10.83 31.59 -0.79
CA PHE A 5 11.37 30.55 0.08
C PHE A 5 10.25 29.61 0.50
N LEU A 6 10.50 28.30 0.37
CA LEU A 6 9.65 27.26 0.92
C LEU A 6 10.45 26.43 1.92
N TYR A 7 9.98 26.40 3.16
CA TYR A 7 10.54 25.51 4.18
C TYR A 7 9.61 24.32 4.40
N PHE A 8 10.11 23.12 4.09
CA PHE A 8 9.43 21.84 4.26
C PHE A 8 9.87 21.21 5.58
N LYS A 9 9.01 21.24 6.59
CA LYS A 9 9.30 20.76 7.94
C LYS A 9 8.96 19.28 8.08
N ILE A 10 9.92 18.48 8.53
CA ILE A 10 9.78 17.02 8.68
C ILE A 10 9.02 16.69 9.99
N PHE A 11 8.36 15.53 10.04
CA PHE A 11 7.77 15.01 11.28
C PHE A 11 8.84 14.59 12.32
N ASP A 12 8.57 14.82 13.61
CA ASP A 12 9.35 14.21 14.71
C ASP A 12 9.03 12.70 14.82
N LEU A 13 9.77 11.89 14.06
CA LEU A 13 9.68 10.44 14.08
C LEU A 13 10.88 9.87 14.85
N LYS A 14 10.62 8.98 15.81
CA LYS A 14 11.65 8.38 16.67
C LYS A 14 12.52 7.35 15.96
N GLU A 15 12.02 6.75 14.88
CA GLU A 15 12.63 5.60 14.23
C GLU A 15 13.38 5.99 12.94
N HIS A 16 14.53 5.35 12.69
CA HIS A 16 15.28 5.39 11.44
C HIS A 16 15.56 6.78 10.80
N PRO A 17 16.23 7.73 11.51
CA PRO A 17 16.45 9.09 11.01
C PRO A 17 17.15 9.14 9.64
N LYS A 18 18.11 8.25 9.37
CA LYS A 18 18.81 8.18 8.08
C LYS A 18 17.89 7.77 6.92
N GLU A 19 16.94 6.87 7.16
CA GLU A 19 15.98 6.44 6.13
C GLU A 19 15.03 7.59 5.78
N ILE A 20 14.53 8.27 6.81
CA ILE A 20 13.70 9.47 6.66
C ILE A 20 14.45 10.52 5.85
N GLU A 21 15.71 10.81 6.18
CA GLU A 21 16.54 11.76 5.44
C GLU A 21 16.69 11.39 3.95
N ILE A 22 16.94 10.11 3.64
CA ILE A 22 17.08 9.66 2.25
C ILE A 22 15.77 9.83 1.48
N LEU A 23 14.66 9.30 2.02
CA LEU A 23 13.38 9.28 1.32
C LEU A 23 12.71 10.65 1.24
N SER A 24 12.76 11.43 2.32
CA SER A 24 12.24 12.80 2.31
C SER A 24 12.97 13.68 1.31
N ALA A 25 14.29 13.53 1.17
CA ALA A 25 15.05 14.24 0.13
C ALA A 25 14.60 13.79 -1.27
N LEU A 26 14.53 12.48 -1.52
CA LEU A 26 14.14 11.93 -2.82
C LEU A 26 12.74 12.35 -3.26
N GLU A 27 11.75 12.31 -2.36
CA GLU A 27 10.38 12.70 -2.70
C GLU A 27 10.27 14.22 -2.98
N ILE A 28 10.93 15.07 -2.18
CA ILE A 28 10.87 16.53 -2.36
C ILE A 28 11.61 16.92 -3.63
N GLU A 29 12.81 16.38 -3.86
CA GLU A 29 13.58 16.67 -5.08
C GLU A 29 12.80 16.27 -6.33
N ASN A 30 12.07 15.16 -6.28
CA ASN A 30 11.30 14.68 -7.43
C ASN A 30 9.99 15.46 -7.66
N LEU A 31 9.36 16.00 -6.61
CA LEU A 31 8.10 16.76 -6.72
C LEU A 31 8.32 18.26 -6.90
N VAL A 32 9.37 18.81 -6.31
CA VAL A 32 9.59 20.26 -6.15
C VAL A 32 10.89 20.73 -6.82
N GLY A 33 11.84 19.81 -7.07
CA GLY A 33 13.17 20.13 -7.56
C GLY A 33 14.20 20.29 -6.44
N PRO A 34 15.43 20.74 -6.76
CA PRO A 34 16.54 20.76 -5.80
C PRO A 34 16.23 21.54 -4.52
N VAL A 35 16.58 20.96 -3.38
CA VAL A 35 16.39 21.57 -2.06
C VAL A 35 17.66 21.49 -1.22
N THR A 36 17.82 22.44 -0.30
CA THR A 36 18.92 22.45 0.67
C THR A 36 18.46 21.81 1.98
N PRO A 37 19.19 20.83 2.53
CA PRO A 37 18.85 20.25 3.83
C PRO A 37 19.00 21.28 4.95
N ILE A 38 18.07 21.24 5.90
CA ILE A 38 18.05 22.05 7.13
C ILE A 38 18.11 21.09 8.31
N ASP A 39 19.32 20.85 8.81
CA ASP A 39 19.56 19.97 9.94
C ASP A 39 19.22 20.64 11.28
N ASN A 40 19.25 21.97 11.32
CA ASN A 40 18.77 22.76 12.44
C ASN A 40 17.96 23.95 11.92
N ILE A 41 16.78 24.18 12.50
CA ILE A 41 15.85 25.25 12.11
C ILE A 41 16.51 26.64 12.10
N PHE A 42 17.50 26.88 12.96
CA PHE A 42 18.23 28.15 13.00
C PHE A 42 19.10 28.40 11.76
N GLN A 43 19.36 27.38 10.93
CA GLN A 43 20.01 27.56 9.63
C GLN A 43 19.14 28.37 8.66
N LEU A 44 17.82 28.45 8.87
CA LEU A 44 16.97 29.36 8.10
C LEU A 44 17.41 30.82 8.24
N SER A 45 17.99 31.19 9.39
CA SER A 45 18.55 32.53 9.63
C SER A 45 19.83 32.82 8.85
N GLN A 46 20.39 31.85 8.11
CA GLN A 46 21.47 32.10 7.16
C GLN A 46 20.98 32.85 5.92
N GLN A 47 19.67 32.81 5.64
CA GLN A 47 19.05 33.66 4.62
C GLN A 47 18.70 35.01 5.27
N PRO A 48 19.34 36.13 4.86
CA PRO A 48 19.16 37.43 5.51
C PRO A 48 17.71 37.91 5.56
N GLU A 49 16.95 37.62 4.51
CA GLU A 49 15.53 37.93 4.42
C GLU A 49 14.71 37.16 5.46
N VAL A 50 14.92 35.84 5.56
CA VAL A 50 14.19 34.97 6.48
C VAL A 50 14.56 35.25 7.93
N LYS A 51 15.84 35.50 8.23
CA LYS A 51 16.33 35.86 9.56
C LYS A 51 15.54 37.00 10.19
N ARG A 52 15.37 38.10 9.43
CA ARG A 52 14.65 39.30 9.89
C ARG A 52 13.19 39.02 10.22
N ILE A 53 12.56 38.09 9.49
CA ILE A 53 11.17 37.70 9.71
C ILE A 53 11.09 36.89 11.00
N ILE A 54 11.94 35.87 11.14
CA ILE A 54 11.97 34.99 12.31
C ILE A 54 12.23 35.80 13.58
N GLU A 55 13.24 36.67 13.62
CA GLU A 55 13.60 37.46 14.82
C GLU A 55 12.50 38.41 15.32
N LYS A 56 11.49 38.70 14.50
CA LYS A 56 10.51 39.74 14.76
C LYS A 56 9.14 39.25 15.21
N ASP A 57 8.83 37.97 15.02
CA ASP A 57 7.54 37.40 15.36
C ASP A 57 7.69 36.12 16.18
N ILE A 58 7.35 36.20 17.47
CA ILE A 58 7.45 35.08 18.42
C ILE A 58 6.47 33.96 18.06
N ILE A 59 5.30 34.28 17.50
CA ILE A 59 4.29 33.28 17.14
C ILE A 59 4.79 32.46 15.95
N LEU A 60 5.39 33.10 14.96
CA LEU A 60 6.04 32.44 13.84
C LEU A 60 7.25 31.61 14.29
N GLN A 61 8.08 32.11 15.22
CA GLN A 61 9.15 31.33 15.83
C GLN A 61 8.59 30.05 16.44
N ASN A 62 7.56 30.17 17.29
CA ASN A 62 6.88 29.03 17.90
C ASN A 62 6.34 28.07 16.84
N ALA A 63 5.75 28.57 15.76
CA ALA A 63 5.25 27.74 14.66
C ALA A 63 6.36 26.92 13.99
N LEU A 64 7.52 27.54 13.76
CA LEU A 64 8.69 26.91 13.14
C LEU A 64 9.33 25.89 14.08
N THR A 65 9.42 26.19 15.38
CA THR A 65 10.09 25.34 16.38
C THR A 65 9.20 24.26 17.01
N ASP A 66 7.88 24.35 16.85
CA ASP A 66 6.93 23.39 17.41
C ASP A 66 7.15 21.98 16.87
N THR A 67 7.28 20.97 17.74
CA THR A 67 7.39 19.54 17.36
C THR A 67 8.49 19.23 16.32
N LEU A 68 9.66 19.88 16.45
CA LEU A 68 10.82 19.56 15.61
C LEU A 68 11.37 18.16 15.91
N PRO A 69 11.95 17.47 14.90
CA PRO A 69 12.67 16.21 15.11
C PRO A 69 13.72 16.34 16.21
N ARG A 70 13.70 15.43 17.20
CA ARG A 70 14.70 15.45 18.28
C ARG A 70 16.11 15.03 17.82
N ARG A 71 16.20 14.31 16.70
CA ARG A 71 17.43 13.79 16.11
C ARG A 71 17.33 13.87 14.60
N GLY A 72 18.46 14.14 13.94
CA GLY A 72 18.55 14.20 12.49
C GLY A 72 18.01 15.52 11.93
N ARG A 73 17.60 15.48 10.67
CA ARG A 73 17.19 16.67 9.90
C ARG A 73 15.86 17.29 10.35
N HIS A 74 15.80 18.62 10.42
CA HIS A 74 14.56 19.36 10.75
C HIS A 74 13.67 19.61 9.53
N GLY A 75 14.27 19.79 8.34
CA GLY A 75 13.52 20.08 7.12
C GLY A 75 14.37 20.29 5.89
N TYR A 76 13.76 20.90 4.87
CA TYR A 76 14.40 21.29 3.62
C TYR A 76 13.98 22.69 3.21
N LEU A 77 14.91 23.44 2.62
CA LEU A 77 14.67 24.78 2.10
C LEU A 77 14.79 24.76 0.57
N TRP A 78 13.71 25.16 -0.09
CA TRP A 78 13.72 25.48 -1.51
C TRP A 78 13.81 26.99 -1.70
N VAL A 79 14.58 27.42 -2.71
CA VAL A 79 14.76 28.83 -3.07
C VAL A 79 14.67 28.98 -4.58
N GLY A 80 13.84 29.90 -5.05
CA GLY A 80 13.73 30.19 -6.48
C GLY A 80 12.81 31.36 -6.78
N ASP A 81 12.78 31.76 -8.05
CA ASP A 81 12.00 32.92 -8.50
C ASP A 81 10.53 32.55 -8.79
N ASN A 82 10.30 31.32 -9.27
CA ASN A 82 8.97 30.81 -9.61
C ASN A 82 8.58 29.68 -8.67
N LEU A 83 7.41 29.77 -8.05
CA LEU A 83 6.96 28.73 -7.13
C LEU A 83 6.79 27.40 -7.88
N PRO A 84 7.26 26.30 -7.28
CA PRO A 84 6.99 24.95 -7.76
C PRO A 84 5.50 24.62 -7.61
N ASP A 85 5.06 23.48 -8.13
CA ASP A 85 3.70 22.97 -7.89
C ASP A 85 3.56 22.49 -6.43
N ILE A 86 3.31 23.45 -5.54
CA ILE A 86 3.10 23.22 -4.12
C ILE A 86 1.84 22.40 -3.87
N VAL A 87 0.81 22.51 -4.71
CA VAL A 87 -0.45 21.79 -4.51
C VAL A 87 -0.23 20.30 -4.66
N SER A 88 0.46 19.89 -5.74
CA SER A 88 0.87 18.51 -5.94
C SER A 88 1.74 18.04 -4.77
N ALA A 89 2.74 18.83 -4.36
CA ALA A 89 3.61 18.49 -3.22
C ALA A 89 2.83 18.30 -1.91
N LEU A 90 1.91 19.20 -1.55
CA LEU A 90 1.10 19.10 -0.32
C LEU A 90 0.24 17.83 -0.28
N SER A 91 -0.24 17.35 -1.44
CA SER A 91 -1.03 16.11 -1.53
C SER A 91 -0.19 14.83 -1.49
N ARG A 92 1.07 14.91 -1.91
CA ARG A 92 1.90 13.71 -2.14
C ARG A 92 2.92 13.46 -1.06
N LEU A 93 3.57 14.49 -0.51
CA LEU A 93 4.68 14.35 0.45
C LEU A 93 4.30 13.48 1.66
N SER A 94 5.21 12.59 2.07
CA SER A 94 4.96 11.57 3.10
C SER A 94 5.64 11.87 4.45
N TYR A 95 6.84 12.45 4.39
CA TYR A 95 7.65 12.75 5.58
C TYR A 95 7.63 14.22 5.97
N ILE A 96 6.98 15.08 5.19
CA ILE A 96 6.80 16.49 5.49
C ILE A 96 5.46 16.70 6.17
N LYS A 97 5.48 17.36 7.33
CA LYS A 97 4.30 17.68 8.14
C LYS A 97 3.70 19.02 7.72
N GLU A 98 4.56 20.02 7.58
CA GLU A 98 4.18 21.42 7.41
C GLU A 98 5.05 22.06 6.34
N VAL A 99 4.47 22.97 5.55
CA VAL A 99 5.19 23.76 4.55
C VAL A 99 4.98 25.24 4.87
N PHE A 100 6.08 25.99 4.91
CA PHE A 100 6.06 27.43 5.13
C PHE A 100 6.47 28.16 3.86
N LEU A 101 5.58 29.00 3.33
CA LEU A 101 5.88 29.88 2.19
C LEU A 101 6.16 31.29 2.71
N PHE A 102 7.38 31.78 2.48
CA PHE A 102 7.75 33.16 2.75
C PHE A 102 7.64 33.97 1.46
N GLN A 103 6.74 34.94 1.46
CA GLN A 103 6.48 35.82 0.33
C GLN A 103 6.43 37.29 0.79
N GLN A 104 6.80 38.23 -0.07
CA GLN A 104 6.64 39.65 0.26
C GLN A 104 5.18 40.09 0.15
N LEU A 105 4.76 40.97 1.06
CA LEU A 105 3.38 41.43 1.19
C LEU A 105 2.86 42.17 -0.06
N LEU A 106 3.76 42.80 -0.82
CA LEU A 106 3.43 43.51 -2.07
C LEU A 106 3.25 42.57 -3.27
N GLU A 107 3.72 41.33 -3.18
CA GLU A 107 3.50 40.36 -4.25
C GLU A 107 2.05 39.85 -4.21
N PRO A 108 1.43 39.64 -5.38
CA PRO A 108 0.09 39.08 -5.40
C PRO A 108 0.09 37.71 -4.73
N GLU A 109 -0.93 37.49 -3.90
CA GLU A 109 -1.16 36.18 -3.30
C GLU A 109 -1.23 35.10 -4.40
N PRO A 110 -0.50 33.98 -4.24
CA PRO A 110 -0.46 32.94 -5.26
C PRO A 110 -1.84 32.39 -5.58
N ASP A 111 -2.08 32.10 -6.87
CA ASP A 111 -3.35 31.56 -7.33
C ASP A 111 -3.79 30.30 -6.58
N PHE A 112 -2.85 29.43 -6.21
CA PHE A 112 -3.16 28.21 -5.46
C PHE A 112 -3.66 28.51 -4.04
N VAL A 113 -3.21 29.61 -3.42
CA VAL A 113 -3.73 30.06 -2.13
C VAL A 113 -5.20 30.48 -2.29
N LYS A 114 -5.56 31.12 -3.40
CA LYS A 114 -6.96 31.54 -3.65
C LYS A 114 -7.88 30.39 -4.07
N LYS A 115 -7.39 29.50 -4.95
CA LYS A 115 -8.19 28.45 -5.62
C LYS A 115 -8.28 27.16 -4.79
N THR A 116 -7.15 26.71 -4.23
CA THR A 116 -7.05 25.41 -3.54
C THR A 116 -7.43 25.52 -2.06
N MET A 117 -7.26 26.71 -1.43
CA MET A 117 -7.41 26.87 0.02
C MET A 117 -8.81 27.22 0.51
N ARG A 118 -9.83 27.31 -0.36
CA ARG A 118 -11.23 27.35 0.13
C ARG A 118 -11.57 26.12 0.98
N ASN A 119 -10.85 25.01 0.76
CA ASN A 119 -11.11 23.72 1.40
C ASN A 119 -9.97 23.24 2.31
N MET A 120 -8.85 23.96 2.42
CA MET A 120 -7.72 23.58 3.29
C MET A 120 -7.47 24.63 4.36
N THR A 121 -7.34 24.21 5.62
CA THR A 121 -6.95 25.11 6.70
C THR A 121 -5.48 25.54 6.53
N PHE A 122 -5.20 26.83 6.71
CA PHE A 122 -3.84 27.38 6.78
C PHE A 122 -3.77 28.47 7.84
N LEU A 123 -2.55 28.84 8.22
CA LEU A 123 -2.30 30.03 9.04
C LEU A 123 -1.50 31.04 8.23
N GLU A 124 -1.84 32.32 8.39
CA GLU A 124 -1.13 33.45 7.82
C GLU A 124 -0.47 34.27 8.93
N PHE A 125 0.80 34.59 8.74
CA PHE A 125 1.57 35.47 9.60
C PHE A 125 2.01 36.68 8.78
N ASN A 126 1.62 37.88 9.20
CA ASN A 126 2.05 39.13 8.58
C ASN A 126 3.15 39.76 9.43
N VAL A 127 4.38 39.75 8.93
CA VAL A 127 5.58 40.16 9.66
C VAL A 127 6.34 41.19 8.82
N TYR A 128 6.29 42.46 9.22
CA TYR A 128 6.85 43.58 8.44
C TYR A 128 6.29 43.63 6.99
N LEU A 129 7.17 43.53 6.00
CA LEU A 129 6.86 43.54 4.57
C LEU A 129 6.72 42.11 4.01
N TRP A 130 6.57 41.12 4.88
CA TRP A 130 6.45 39.71 4.52
C TRP A 130 5.14 39.13 5.02
N ARG A 131 4.64 38.20 4.23
CA ARG A 131 3.56 37.29 4.56
C ARG A 131 4.11 35.88 4.55
N VAL A 132 3.87 35.15 5.63
CA VAL A 132 4.24 33.74 5.75
C VAL A 132 2.98 32.91 5.84
N TYR A 133 2.85 31.94 4.95
CA TYR A 133 1.77 30.97 5.00
C TYR A 133 2.28 29.66 5.57
N LYS A 134 1.55 29.08 6.52
CA LYS A 134 1.77 27.72 7.03
C LYS A 134 0.68 26.80 6.50
N PHE A 135 1.10 25.77 5.78
CA PHE A 135 0.26 24.71 5.24
C PHE A 135 0.53 23.39 5.96
N TRP A 136 -0.49 22.55 6.08
CA TRP A 136 -0.34 21.16 6.49
C TRP A 136 -0.41 20.26 5.27
N THR A 137 0.43 19.23 5.23
CA THR A 137 0.42 18.24 4.15
C THR A 137 -0.72 17.23 4.35
N GLN A 138 -1.09 16.54 3.28
CA GLN A 138 -2.01 15.41 3.35
C GLN A 138 -1.54 14.32 4.33
N ALA A 139 -0.22 14.07 4.40
CA ALA A 139 0.34 13.13 5.36
C ALA A 139 -0.04 13.52 6.79
N PHE A 140 -0.02 14.80 7.17
CA PHE A 140 -0.45 15.24 8.50
C PHE A 140 -1.91 14.85 8.80
N PHE A 141 -2.81 15.11 7.86
CA PHE A 141 -4.22 14.76 7.99
C PHE A 141 -4.44 13.24 8.07
N LEU A 142 -3.74 12.46 7.24
CA LEU A 142 -3.85 10.99 7.25
C LEU A 142 -3.36 10.37 8.56
N ASN A 143 -2.26 10.87 9.13
CA ASN A 143 -1.78 10.38 10.44
C ASN A 143 -2.81 10.65 11.55
N ARG A 144 -3.47 11.80 11.52
CA ARG A 144 -4.55 12.13 12.46
C ARG A 144 -5.76 11.22 12.26
N ALA A 145 -6.15 10.97 11.01
CA ALA A 145 -7.25 10.06 10.70
C ALA A 145 -6.96 8.61 11.13
N LEU A 146 -5.72 8.14 10.96
CA LEU A 146 -5.28 6.82 11.43
C LEU A 146 -5.44 6.67 12.95
N TYR A 147 -5.04 7.70 13.69
CA TYR A 147 -5.23 7.77 15.15
C TYR A 147 -6.72 7.73 15.53
N ILE A 148 -7.56 8.54 14.88
CA ILE A 148 -9.00 8.56 15.14
C ILE A 148 -9.62 7.19 14.83
N SER A 149 -9.28 6.59 13.69
CA SER A 149 -9.76 5.25 13.30
C SER A 149 -9.35 4.16 14.29
N THR A 150 -8.18 4.28 14.92
CA THR A 150 -7.66 3.27 15.85
C THR A 150 -8.30 3.38 17.23
N THR A 151 -8.58 4.61 17.67
CA THR A 151 -9.05 4.90 19.02
C THR A 151 -10.56 5.04 19.13
N SER A 152 -11.29 5.14 18.02
CA SER A 152 -12.76 5.28 18.01
C SER A 152 -13.45 3.95 17.73
N LYS A 153 -14.57 3.71 18.40
CA LYS A 153 -15.39 2.49 18.26
C LYS A 153 -16.70 2.69 17.51
N ASN A 154 -17.11 3.93 17.30
CA ASN A 154 -18.38 4.32 16.69
C ASN A 154 -18.28 5.72 16.05
N GLU A 155 -19.32 6.12 15.32
CA GLU A 155 -19.39 7.42 14.62
C GLU A 155 -19.31 8.62 15.57
N SER A 156 -19.97 8.56 16.72
CA SER A 156 -19.99 9.66 17.70
C SER A 156 -18.58 9.99 18.19
N GLU A 157 -17.79 8.98 18.54
CA GLU A 157 -16.39 9.14 18.94
C GLU A 157 -15.50 9.64 17.79
N ILE A 158 -15.82 9.28 16.55
CA ILE A 158 -15.11 9.80 15.37
C ILE A 158 -15.40 11.30 15.22
N ASP A 159 -16.67 11.69 15.29
CA ASP A 159 -17.12 13.07 15.13
C ASP A 159 -16.56 14.01 16.20
N GLU A 160 -16.57 13.58 17.46
CA GLU A 160 -15.99 14.34 18.55
C GLU A 160 -14.50 14.59 18.34
N LYS A 161 -13.74 13.55 17.96
CA LYS A 161 -12.29 13.70 17.74
C LYS A 161 -11.97 14.55 16.51
N PHE A 162 -12.75 14.46 15.43
CA PHE A 162 -12.59 15.36 14.28
C PHE A 162 -12.92 16.80 14.63
N LYS A 163 -13.94 17.03 15.47
CA LYS A 163 -14.25 18.38 16.00
C LYS A 163 -13.08 18.94 16.81
N MET A 164 -12.56 18.16 17.76
CA MET A 164 -11.39 18.56 18.57
C MET A 164 -10.18 18.87 17.68
N PHE A 165 -9.94 18.05 16.66
CA PHE A 165 -8.86 18.27 15.71
C PHE A 165 -9.04 19.56 14.90
N ARG A 166 -10.28 19.90 14.49
CA ARG A 166 -10.58 21.18 13.83
C ARG A 166 -10.25 22.38 14.72
N GLU A 167 -10.62 22.29 15.99
CA GLU A 167 -10.35 23.34 16.98
C GLU A 167 -8.84 23.50 17.23
N GLU A 168 -8.07 22.41 17.23
CA GLU A 168 -6.60 22.44 17.35
C GLU A 168 -5.94 23.19 16.19
N LEU A 169 -6.37 22.93 14.94
CA LEU A 169 -5.83 23.57 13.74
C LEU A 169 -6.02 25.10 13.72
N GLY A 170 -7.09 25.59 14.35
CA GLY A 170 -7.40 27.03 14.43
C GLY A 170 -6.67 27.78 15.53
N LYS A 171 -5.96 27.08 16.44
CA LYS A 171 -5.24 27.73 17.54
C LYS A 171 -3.86 28.23 17.08
N PRO A 172 -3.46 29.45 17.46
CA PRO A 172 -2.11 29.92 17.19
C PRO A 172 -1.09 29.07 17.97
N PRO A 173 0.06 28.75 17.34
CA PRO A 173 1.09 27.92 17.97
C PRO A 173 1.61 28.55 19.27
N GLY A 174 1.78 27.72 20.30
CA GLY A 174 2.21 28.15 21.64
C GLY A 174 1.09 28.57 22.61
N LYS A 175 -0.20 28.51 22.20
CA LYS A 175 -1.37 28.75 23.09
C LYS A 175 -2.16 27.48 23.46
N THR A 176 -1.59 26.29 23.26
CA THR A 176 -2.24 25.03 23.63
C THR A 176 -1.75 24.55 25.00
N ASP A 177 -2.64 24.72 25.99
CA ASP A 177 -2.67 24.11 27.33
C ASP A 177 -2.43 22.59 27.33
N ASP A 178 -1.69 22.12 28.35
CA ASP A 178 -1.82 20.87 29.14
C ASP A 178 -2.04 19.48 28.50
N ARG A 179 -2.24 19.37 27.18
CA ARG A 179 -2.31 18.07 26.51
C ARG A 179 -0.95 17.75 25.96
N ASP A 180 -0.19 16.95 26.70
CA ASP A 180 1.15 16.50 26.37
C ASP A 180 1.25 16.16 24.86
N PRO A 181 1.87 17.04 24.05
CA PRO A 181 2.09 16.78 22.63
C PRO A 181 2.91 15.52 22.43
N ALA A 182 3.74 15.14 23.42
CA ALA A 182 4.45 13.88 23.43
C ALA A 182 3.51 12.68 23.63
N LEU A 183 2.38 12.78 24.35
CA LEU A 183 1.35 11.74 24.37
C LEU A 183 0.74 11.59 22.97
N MET A 184 0.26 12.68 22.34
CA MET A 184 -0.38 12.61 21.03
C MET A 184 0.56 12.18 19.89
N ILE A 185 1.83 12.59 19.94
CA ILE A 185 2.88 12.14 19.02
C ILE A 185 3.32 10.72 19.35
N SER A 186 3.41 10.32 20.62
CA SER A 186 3.70 8.92 21.01
C SER A 186 2.63 7.95 20.55
N TYR A 187 1.35 8.35 20.57
CA TYR A 187 0.28 7.52 20.05
C TYR A 187 0.30 7.40 18.53
N ALA A 188 0.79 8.40 17.79
CA ALA A 188 1.03 8.24 16.34
C ALA A 188 2.28 7.39 16.04
N GLN A 189 3.24 7.33 16.98
CA GLN A 189 4.49 6.57 16.86
C GLN A 189 4.33 5.07 17.17
N ASP A 190 3.36 4.67 18.02
CA ASP A 190 3.13 3.26 18.39
C ASP A 190 2.06 2.54 17.55
N ILE A 191 1.41 3.21 16.57
CA ILE A 191 0.40 2.59 15.70
C ILE A 191 1.08 1.92 14.50
N THR A 192 1.86 0.86 14.79
CA THR A 192 2.35 -0.07 13.77
C THR A 192 1.31 -1.14 13.38
N LEU A 193 0.05 -1.03 13.86
CA LEU A 193 -0.85 -2.20 13.91
C LEU A 193 -2.23 -2.06 13.26
N LYS A 194 -2.68 -0.88 12.81
CA LYS A 194 -3.99 -0.76 12.15
C LYS A 194 -3.99 0.30 11.06
N ASN A 195 -3.55 -0.06 9.86
CA ASN A 195 -3.70 0.79 8.68
C ASN A 195 -5.19 1.05 8.39
N LEU A 196 -5.49 2.12 7.64
CA LEU A 196 -6.79 2.31 6.96
C LEU A 196 -7.05 1.25 5.87
N SER A 197 -6.24 0.19 5.81
CA SER A 197 -6.40 -0.93 4.90
C SER A 197 -7.61 -1.78 5.29
N VAL A 198 -8.30 -2.33 4.30
CA VAL A 198 -9.36 -3.32 4.50
C VAL A 198 -8.84 -4.73 4.73
N ASP A 199 -7.57 -5.02 4.45
CA ASP A 199 -7.01 -6.37 4.68
C ASP A 199 -6.68 -6.58 6.17
N GLN A 200 -7.31 -7.58 6.77
CA GLN A 200 -7.11 -7.97 8.18
C GLN A 200 -6.57 -9.40 8.34
N ARG A 201 -6.15 -10.02 7.23
CA ARG A 201 -5.70 -11.42 7.20
C ARG A 201 -4.34 -11.59 7.87
N PHE A 202 -3.45 -10.60 7.78
CA PHE A 202 -2.09 -10.68 8.32
C PHE A 202 -1.65 -9.37 9.01
N PRO A 203 -2.24 -9.02 10.18
CA PRO A 203 -1.89 -7.80 10.91
C PRO A 203 -0.44 -7.78 11.39
N ALA A 204 0.18 -8.97 11.51
CA ALA A 204 1.61 -9.10 11.69
C ALA A 204 2.33 -8.73 10.38
N GLU A 205 2.14 -9.43 9.27
CA GLU A 205 2.99 -9.28 8.08
C GLU A 205 2.93 -7.89 7.39
N THR A 206 1.98 -7.02 7.72
CA THR A 206 1.87 -5.61 7.24
C THR A 206 2.74 -4.61 8.03
N TYR A 207 4.00 -4.93 8.29
CA TYR A 207 4.93 -4.06 9.03
C TYR A 207 5.45 -2.85 8.24
N LEU A 208 4.92 -2.60 7.05
CA LEU A 208 5.39 -1.52 6.20
C LEU A 208 4.63 -0.24 6.51
N ASP A 209 5.37 0.75 7.01
CA ASP A 209 4.87 2.10 7.23
C ASP A 209 4.29 2.68 5.92
N ASN A 210 3.03 3.13 5.96
CA ASN A 210 2.36 3.76 4.82
C ASN A 210 3.12 4.99 4.31
N ARG A 211 3.81 5.74 5.18
CA ARG A 211 4.65 6.87 4.76
C ARG A 211 5.80 6.40 3.90
N TRP A 212 6.43 5.30 4.29
CA TRP A 212 7.51 4.70 3.52
C TRP A 212 7.04 4.28 2.13
N ILE A 213 5.91 3.57 2.07
CA ILE A 213 5.29 3.15 0.79
C ILE A 213 4.98 4.37 -0.08
N ARG A 214 4.35 5.40 0.49
CA ARG A 214 4.04 6.65 -0.20
C ARG A 214 5.28 7.34 -0.76
N ALA A 215 6.36 7.44 0.03
CA ALA A 215 7.63 8.02 -0.42
C ALA A 215 8.21 7.27 -1.62
N LEU A 216 8.16 5.93 -1.61
CA LEU A 216 8.64 5.11 -2.73
C LEU A 216 7.81 5.35 -4.00
N VAL A 217 6.48 5.43 -3.86
CA VAL A 217 5.59 5.78 -4.97
C VAL A 217 5.94 7.15 -5.54
N ASN A 218 6.08 8.16 -4.69
CA ASN A 218 6.46 9.52 -5.12
C ASN A 218 7.86 9.61 -5.71
N THR A 219 8.75 8.65 -5.43
CA THR A 219 10.13 8.68 -5.96
C THR A 219 10.18 8.24 -7.42
N VAL A 220 9.25 7.39 -7.85
CA VAL A 220 9.21 6.89 -9.23
C VAL A 220 8.34 7.73 -10.17
N SER A 221 7.46 8.57 -9.65
CA SER A 221 6.50 9.36 -10.43
C SER A 221 6.72 10.86 -10.24
N GLY A 222 6.78 11.61 -11.34
CA GLY A 222 6.98 13.07 -11.32
C GLY A 222 5.78 13.87 -10.78
N PRO A 223 5.82 15.22 -10.89
CA PRO A 223 4.75 16.10 -10.41
C PRO A 223 3.43 15.95 -11.19
N ASP A 224 3.47 15.48 -12.43
CA ASP A 224 2.27 15.33 -13.29
C ASP A 224 1.45 14.07 -12.97
N GLU A 225 0.19 14.05 -13.42
CA GLU A 225 -0.66 12.86 -13.39
C GLU A 225 -0.09 11.77 -14.32
N LYS A 226 0.29 10.65 -13.74
CA LYS A 226 1.05 9.58 -14.41
C LYS A 226 0.50 8.21 -14.05
N TYR A 227 0.68 7.25 -14.95
CA TYR A 227 0.37 5.85 -14.68
C TYR A 227 1.52 5.18 -13.94
N ILE A 228 1.18 4.49 -12.86
CA ILE A 228 2.11 3.66 -12.08
C ILE A 228 1.65 2.22 -12.20
N TYR A 229 2.57 1.36 -12.63
CA TYR A 229 2.32 -0.07 -12.72
C TYR A 229 2.82 -0.80 -11.47
N LEU A 230 2.00 -1.71 -10.97
CA LEU A 230 2.21 -2.52 -9.77
C LEU A 230 2.10 -4.00 -10.16
N PRO A 231 3.20 -4.66 -10.54
CA PRO A 231 3.19 -6.06 -10.99
C PRO A 231 2.82 -7.05 -9.88
N PHE A 232 2.88 -6.65 -8.60
CA PHE A 232 2.52 -7.51 -7.48
C PHE A 232 1.69 -6.72 -6.47
N ALA A 233 0.35 -6.74 -6.64
CA ALA A 233 -0.55 -5.88 -5.89
C ALA A 233 -0.60 -6.19 -4.38
N ALA A 234 -0.36 -7.45 -4.01
CA ALA A 234 -0.40 -7.94 -2.64
C ALA A 234 -1.72 -7.52 -1.93
N ASN A 235 -1.62 -6.93 -0.74
CA ASN A 235 -2.78 -6.47 0.02
C ASN A 235 -3.35 -5.12 -0.47
N GLY A 236 -2.80 -4.55 -1.54
CA GLY A 236 -3.25 -3.29 -2.13
C GLY A 236 -2.74 -2.02 -1.43
N THR A 237 -1.83 -2.09 -0.45
CA THR A 237 -1.35 -0.89 0.25
C THR A 237 -0.63 0.09 -0.67
N ILE A 238 0.23 -0.38 -1.60
CA ILE A 238 0.87 0.51 -2.59
C ILE A 238 -0.20 1.19 -3.46
N ALA A 239 -1.20 0.43 -3.93
CA ALA A 239 -2.27 0.98 -4.75
C ALA A 239 -3.04 2.05 -3.97
N GLN A 240 -3.42 1.79 -2.72
CA GLN A 240 -4.11 2.75 -1.86
C GLN A 240 -3.31 4.04 -1.69
N GLU A 241 -2.01 3.94 -1.34
CA GLU A 241 -1.16 5.11 -1.15
C GLU A 241 -0.95 5.90 -2.45
N GLY A 242 -0.80 5.21 -3.58
CA GLY A 242 -0.70 5.86 -4.89
C GLY A 242 -1.97 6.61 -5.27
N LEU A 243 -3.15 6.03 -5.02
CA LEU A 243 -4.44 6.69 -5.29
C LEU A 243 -4.68 7.89 -4.38
N LEU A 244 -4.27 7.80 -3.11
CA LEU A 244 -4.30 8.93 -2.19
C LEU A 244 -3.38 10.07 -2.65
N CYS A 245 -2.33 9.77 -3.43
CA CYS A 245 -1.45 10.77 -4.04
C CYS A 245 -1.95 11.28 -5.41
N GLY A 246 -3.11 10.79 -5.87
CA GLY A 246 -3.71 11.18 -7.15
C GLY A 246 -3.14 10.43 -8.37
N TYR A 247 -2.41 9.33 -8.19
CA TYR A 247 -1.85 8.56 -9.31
C TYR A 247 -2.85 7.59 -9.92
N LYS A 248 -2.70 7.31 -11.22
CA LYS A 248 -3.44 6.24 -11.89
C LYS A 248 -2.68 4.93 -11.74
N MET A 249 -3.27 3.97 -11.04
CA MET A 249 -2.63 2.70 -10.69
C MET A 249 -3.10 1.59 -11.63
N GLN A 250 -2.16 0.88 -12.24
CA GLN A 250 -2.44 -0.37 -12.97
C GLN A 250 -1.80 -1.51 -12.19
N ALA A 251 -2.62 -2.37 -11.59
CA ALA A 251 -2.15 -3.40 -10.67
C ALA A 251 -2.50 -4.81 -11.15
N GLU A 252 -1.56 -5.71 -10.98
CA GLU A 252 -1.70 -7.13 -11.31
C GLU A 252 -1.29 -7.97 -10.09
N ASP A 253 -1.98 -9.07 -9.87
CA ASP A 253 -1.56 -10.09 -8.91
C ASP A 253 -2.12 -11.43 -9.34
N LEU A 254 -1.32 -12.48 -9.24
CA LEU A 254 -1.78 -13.82 -9.57
C LEU A 254 -2.76 -14.39 -8.53
N ASN A 255 -2.69 -13.90 -7.28
CA ASN A 255 -3.57 -14.28 -6.19
C ASN A 255 -4.90 -13.51 -6.27
N PRO A 256 -6.04 -14.19 -6.53
CA PRO A 256 -7.34 -13.55 -6.64
C PRO A 256 -7.79 -12.83 -5.35
N VAL A 257 -7.33 -13.29 -4.19
CA VAL A 257 -7.62 -12.62 -2.91
C VAL A 257 -6.96 -11.25 -2.86
N ASN A 258 -5.69 -11.17 -3.26
CA ASN A 258 -4.93 -9.93 -3.33
C ASN A 258 -5.52 -8.96 -4.36
N THR A 259 -5.94 -9.47 -5.52
CA THR A 259 -6.66 -8.68 -6.53
C THR A 259 -7.93 -8.07 -5.95
N LEU A 260 -8.76 -8.86 -5.25
CA LEU A 260 -9.98 -8.38 -4.61
C LEU A 260 -9.69 -7.30 -3.54
N MET A 261 -8.70 -7.55 -2.67
CA MET A 261 -8.28 -6.58 -1.66
C MET A 261 -7.83 -5.25 -2.29
N THR A 262 -7.03 -5.32 -3.35
CA THR A 262 -6.53 -4.15 -4.07
C THR A 262 -7.65 -3.37 -4.75
N LYS A 263 -8.63 -4.06 -5.37
CA LYS A 263 -9.81 -3.41 -5.97
C LYS A 263 -10.58 -2.61 -4.94
N VAL A 264 -10.86 -3.21 -3.78
CA VAL A 264 -11.59 -2.54 -2.70
C VAL A 264 -10.77 -1.37 -2.15
N ALA A 265 -9.48 -1.59 -1.85
CA ALA A 265 -8.59 -0.56 -1.33
C ALA A 265 -8.57 0.69 -2.22
N GLY A 266 -8.63 0.51 -3.54
CA GLY A 266 -8.67 1.64 -4.46
C GLY A 266 -10.03 2.30 -4.68
N ASN A 267 -11.10 1.76 -4.12
CA ASN A 267 -12.44 2.33 -4.22
C ASN A 267 -12.99 2.86 -2.88
N LEU A 268 -12.25 2.72 -1.76
CA LEU A 268 -12.73 3.11 -0.43
C LEU A 268 -13.23 4.56 -0.35
N THR A 269 -12.59 5.47 -1.07
CA THR A 269 -12.97 6.88 -0.99
C THR A 269 -14.22 7.23 -1.81
N ASN A 270 -14.73 6.32 -2.64
CA ASN A 270 -15.81 6.57 -3.62
C ASN A 270 -17.14 5.90 -3.25
N VAL A 271 -17.23 5.35 -2.04
CA VAL A 271 -18.44 4.65 -1.56
C VAL A 271 -19.38 5.64 -0.90
N ASP A 272 -20.66 5.62 -1.27
CA ASP A 272 -21.71 6.32 -0.54
C ASP A 272 -21.95 5.61 0.80
N LEU A 273 -21.66 6.30 1.90
CA LEU A 273 -21.79 5.77 3.25
C LEU A 273 -23.23 5.43 3.64
N THR A 274 -24.17 6.27 3.22
CA THR A 274 -25.59 6.11 3.58
C THR A 274 -26.12 4.85 2.92
N GLU A 275 -25.80 4.69 1.65
CA GLU A 275 -26.20 3.52 0.88
C GLU A 275 -25.48 2.26 1.37
N TYR A 276 -24.17 2.32 1.66
CA TYR A 276 -23.44 1.19 2.22
C TYR A 276 -24.03 0.70 3.55
N ASN A 277 -24.29 1.62 4.49
CA ASN A 277 -24.85 1.25 5.79
C ASN A 277 -26.25 0.61 5.66
N ARG A 278 -27.10 1.16 4.77
CA ARG A 278 -28.40 0.58 4.45
C ARG A 278 -28.26 -0.85 3.91
N LEU A 279 -27.36 -1.05 2.95
CA LEU A 279 -27.12 -2.36 2.32
C LEU A 279 -26.47 -3.37 3.28
N VAL A 280 -25.66 -2.93 4.26
CA VAL A 280 -25.16 -3.79 5.35
C VAL A 280 -26.30 -4.35 6.17
N MET A 281 -27.32 -3.56 6.51
CA MET A 281 -28.50 -4.08 7.22
C MET A 281 -29.31 -5.03 6.33
N GLU A 282 -29.44 -4.71 5.04
CA GLU A 282 -30.19 -5.52 4.08
C GLU A 282 -29.57 -6.90 3.85
N ILE A 283 -28.25 -6.97 3.61
CA ILE A 283 -27.56 -8.25 3.39
C ILE A 283 -27.66 -9.14 4.63
N GLN A 284 -27.57 -8.57 5.84
CA GLN A 284 -27.73 -9.31 7.10
C GLN A 284 -29.14 -9.91 7.22
N SER A 285 -30.18 -9.09 6.98
CA SER A 285 -31.58 -9.57 6.98
C SER A 285 -31.81 -10.69 5.96
N LYS A 286 -31.29 -10.52 4.73
CA LYS A 286 -31.41 -11.52 3.66
C LYS A 286 -30.67 -12.81 3.96
N ILE A 287 -29.48 -12.75 4.55
CA ILE A 287 -28.77 -13.95 5.01
C ILE A 287 -29.65 -14.72 6.00
N LYS A 288 -30.21 -14.05 7.02
CA LYS A 288 -31.09 -14.70 8.01
C LYS A 288 -32.31 -15.36 7.36
N MET A 289 -32.93 -14.68 6.40
CA MET A 289 -34.05 -15.19 5.61
C MET A 289 -33.68 -16.46 4.83
N LEU A 290 -32.56 -16.44 4.09
CA LEU A 290 -32.07 -17.58 3.31
C LEU A 290 -31.68 -18.78 4.19
N MET A 291 -31.18 -18.52 5.40
CA MET A 291 -30.83 -19.58 6.34
C MET A 291 -32.06 -20.33 6.86
N ASN A 292 -33.17 -19.61 7.05
CA ASN A 292 -34.47 -20.15 7.47
C ASN A 292 -35.29 -20.77 6.34
N ALA A 293 -34.85 -20.65 5.09
CA ALA A 293 -35.52 -21.25 3.95
C ALA A 293 -35.44 -22.79 4.04
N ASN A 294 -36.61 -23.43 4.02
CA ASN A 294 -36.77 -24.89 4.06
C ASN A 294 -37.38 -25.40 2.76
N ALA A 295 -36.87 -26.54 2.28
CA ALA A 295 -37.34 -27.19 1.05
C ALA A 295 -38.80 -27.68 1.16
N ALA A 296 -39.31 -27.91 2.37
CA ALA A 296 -40.64 -28.47 2.61
C ALA A 296 -41.80 -27.44 2.47
N THR A 297 -41.50 -26.13 2.42
CA THR A 297 -42.52 -25.06 2.45
C THR A 297 -42.68 -24.28 1.14
N GLN A 298 -42.02 -24.69 0.05
CA GLN A 298 -42.11 -23.98 -1.23
C GLN A 298 -42.74 -24.86 -2.31
N THR A 299 -44.04 -24.65 -2.54
CA THR A 299 -44.75 -25.10 -3.75
C THR A 299 -44.23 -24.38 -5.00
N ASP A 300 -44.47 -24.94 -6.20
CA ASP A 300 -43.93 -24.53 -7.51
C ASP A 300 -44.02 -23.03 -7.87
N LEU A 301 -44.82 -22.23 -7.14
CA LEU A 301 -44.92 -20.77 -7.28
C LEU A 301 -43.69 -19.99 -6.78
N PHE A 302 -42.78 -20.60 -6.01
CA PHE A 302 -41.61 -19.92 -5.41
C PHE A 302 -40.25 -20.28 -6.05
N LEU A 303 -40.22 -21.06 -7.13
CA LEU A 303 -38.97 -21.41 -7.83
C LEU A 303 -38.17 -20.18 -8.30
N TYR A 304 -38.86 -19.07 -8.58
CA TYR A 304 -38.25 -17.81 -8.99
C TYR A 304 -37.96 -16.85 -7.83
N SER A 305 -38.32 -17.20 -6.59
CA SER A 305 -37.98 -16.38 -5.41
C SER A 305 -36.49 -16.51 -5.09
N ALA A 306 -35.93 -15.54 -4.36
CA ALA A 306 -34.52 -15.55 -3.99
C ALA A 306 -34.16 -16.79 -3.13
N GLU A 307 -35.10 -17.27 -2.31
CA GLU A 307 -34.98 -18.48 -1.51
C GLU A 307 -34.96 -19.74 -2.37
N GLY A 308 -35.85 -19.86 -3.36
CA GLY A 308 -35.88 -21.00 -4.27
C GLY A 308 -34.62 -21.09 -5.12
N GLN A 309 -34.17 -19.94 -5.65
CA GLN A 309 -32.89 -19.83 -6.37
C GLN A 309 -31.70 -20.17 -5.47
N PHE A 310 -31.71 -19.72 -4.21
CA PHE A 310 -30.66 -20.06 -3.24
C PHE A 310 -30.64 -21.55 -2.91
N LEU A 311 -31.79 -22.22 -2.75
CA LEU A 311 -31.82 -23.66 -2.49
C LEU A 311 -31.20 -24.45 -3.65
N ASN A 312 -31.53 -24.09 -4.89
CA ASN A 312 -30.91 -24.68 -6.09
C ASN A 312 -29.40 -24.42 -6.15
N PHE A 313 -28.99 -23.18 -5.86
CA PHE A 313 -27.57 -22.81 -5.74
C PHE A 313 -26.87 -23.63 -4.66
N TRP A 314 -27.48 -23.79 -3.48
CA TRP A 314 -26.92 -24.50 -2.34
C TRP A 314 -26.74 -25.99 -2.61
N GLU A 315 -27.68 -26.65 -3.28
CA GLU A 315 -27.51 -28.05 -3.66
C GLU A 315 -26.37 -28.26 -4.66
N THR A 316 -26.21 -27.32 -5.61
CA THR A 316 -25.07 -27.31 -6.53
C THR A 316 -23.75 -27.08 -5.79
N GLU A 317 -23.75 -26.13 -4.86
CA GLU A 317 -22.60 -25.76 -4.06
C GLU A 317 -22.17 -26.88 -3.12
N LYS A 318 -23.10 -27.63 -2.52
CA LYS A 318 -22.79 -28.84 -1.73
C LYS A 318 -22.03 -29.87 -2.56
N LYS A 319 -22.44 -30.12 -3.81
CA LYS A 319 -21.74 -31.06 -4.69
C LYS A 319 -20.32 -30.59 -4.97
N ARG A 320 -20.16 -29.29 -5.28
CA ARG A 320 -18.85 -28.66 -5.50
C ARG A 320 -17.96 -28.76 -4.25
N LEU A 321 -18.49 -28.44 -3.08
CA LEU A 321 -17.74 -28.52 -1.83
C LEU A 321 -17.35 -29.97 -1.51
N LYS A 322 -18.24 -30.96 -1.68
CA LYS A 322 -17.90 -32.37 -1.49
C LYS A 322 -16.74 -32.83 -2.38
N SER A 323 -16.65 -32.38 -3.64
CA SER A 323 -15.53 -32.71 -4.52
C SER A 323 -14.20 -32.07 -4.12
N LEU A 324 -14.21 -31.08 -3.23
CA LEU A 324 -13.04 -30.31 -2.81
C LEU A 324 -12.46 -30.75 -1.45
N SER A 325 -13.09 -31.73 -0.77
CA SER A 325 -12.69 -32.22 0.56
C SER A 325 -12.39 -31.10 1.57
N PRO A 326 -13.36 -30.22 1.89
CA PRO A 326 -13.12 -29.00 2.65
C PRO A 326 -12.61 -29.32 4.06
N GLN A 327 -11.59 -28.58 4.49
CA GLN A 327 -11.03 -28.68 5.85
C GLN A 327 -11.89 -27.98 6.93
N THR A 328 -13.07 -27.47 6.59
CA THR A 328 -13.93 -26.72 7.54
C THR A 328 -14.86 -27.64 8.33
N PRO A 329 -15.05 -27.44 9.65
CA PRO A 329 -15.63 -28.49 10.50
C PRO A 329 -17.18 -28.55 10.55
N VAL A 330 -17.93 -27.63 9.91
CA VAL A 330 -19.40 -27.53 10.14
C VAL A 330 -20.18 -27.11 8.89
N ASP A 331 -21.14 -27.94 8.45
CA ASP A 331 -22.06 -27.70 7.32
C ASP A 331 -22.81 -26.36 7.42
N GLU A 332 -23.15 -25.94 8.65
CA GLU A 332 -23.90 -24.71 8.89
C GLU A 332 -23.14 -23.45 8.45
N ILE A 333 -21.84 -23.35 8.78
CA ILE A 333 -20.99 -22.24 8.35
C ILE A 333 -20.86 -22.21 6.82
N GLN A 334 -20.79 -23.38 6.18
CA GLN A 334 -20.75 -23.47 4.72
C GLN A 334 -22.05 -22.93 4.08
N LYS A 335 -23.21 -23.20 4.67
CA LYS A 335 -24.50 -22.65 4.20
C LYS A 335 -24.53 -21.12 4.32
N TYR A 336 -24.02 -20.56 5.42
CA TYR A 336 -23.89 -19.11 5.58
C TYR A 336 -22.96 -18.45 4.53
N ILE A 337 -21.81 -19.07 4.26
CA ILE A 337 -20.88 -18.62 3.21
C ILE A 337 -21.56 -18.68 1.85
N ALA A 338 -22.25 -19.78 1.55
CA ALA A 338 -22.97 -19.96 0.30
C ALA A 338 -24.09 -18.91 0.14
N ALA A 339 -24.86 -18.63 1.19
CA ALA A 339 -25.90 -17.60 1.19
C ALA A 339 -25.33 -16.22 0.89
N THR A 340 -24.22 -15.87 1.56
CA THR A 340 -23.55 -14.59 1.36
C THR A 340 -23.02 -14.46 -0.07
N ARG A 341 -22.37 -15.51 -0.59
CA ARG A 341 -21.86 -15.56 -1.97
C ARG A 341 -22.98 -15.47 -2.99
N PHE A 342 -24.08 -16.20 -2.78
CA PHE A 342 -25.25 -16.14 -3.63
C PHE A 342 -25.71 -14.69 -3.77
N LEU A 343 -25.96 -14.00 -2.65
CA LEU A 343 -26.42 -12.60 -2.65
C LEU A 343 -25.47 -11.63 -3.37
N ILE A 344 -24.16 -11.85 -3.27
CA ILE A 344 -23.13 -11.06 -3.95
C ILE A 344 -23.13 -11.37 -5.46
N GLN A 345 -23.16 -12.64 -5.84
CA GLN A 345 -23.04 -13.10 -7.24
C GLN A 345 -24.31 -12.88 -8.06
N SER A 346 -25.47 -12.95 -7.41
CA SER A 346 -26.77 -12.71 -8.03
C SER A 346 -27.15 -11.23 -8.07
N GLU A 347 -26.30 -10.34 -7.53
CA GLU A 347 -26.54 -8.90 -7.43
C GLU A 347 -27.91 -8.54 -6.80
N THR A 348 -28.44 -9.42 -5.95
CA THR A 348 -29.80 -9.28 -5.38
C THR A 348 -29.90 -8.15 -4.37
N ILE A 349 -28.77 -7.79 -3.75
CA ILE A 349 -28.68 -6.68 -2.79
C ILE A 349 -28.35 -5.37 -3.50
N THR A 350 -27.39 -5.39 -4.43
CA THR A 350 -26.99 -4.22 -5.21
C THR A 350 -26.28 -4.61 -6.50
N LYS A 351 -26.44 -3.76 -7.53
CA LYS A 351 -25.67 -3.81 -8.78
C LYS A 351 -24.33 -3.07 -8.69
N ALA A 352 -24.12 -2.33 -7.59
CA ALA A 352 -22.88 -1.59 -7.38
C ALA A 352 -21.74 -2.58 -7.05
N ARG A 353 -20.93 -2.91 -8.06
CA ARG A 353 -19.84 -3.88 -7.96
C ARG A 353 -18.88 -3.61 -6.80
N VAL A 354 -18.56 -2.34 -6.54
CA VAL A 354 -17.68 -1.93 -5.43
C VAL A 354 -18.25 -2.36 -4.07
N ILE A 355 -19.56 -2.25 -3.86
CA ILE A 355 -20.22 -2.64 -2.61
C ILE A 355 -20.22 -4.16 -2.47
N ASN A 356 -20.48 -4.88 -3.56
CA ASN A 356 -20.37 -6.34 -3.60
C ASN A 356 -18.94 -6.82 -3.31
N ASP A 357 -17.92 -6.12 -3.83
CA ASP A 357 -16.51 -6.42 -3.53
C ASP A 357 -16.18 -6.14 -2.06
N LEU A 358 -16.73 -5.09 -1.43
CA LEU A 358 -16.59 -4.81 0.00
C LEU A 358 -17.20 -5.93 0.87
N PHE A 359 -18.38 -6.44 0.49
CA PHE A 359 -19.00 -7.60 1.14
C PHE A 359 -18.12 -8.85 1.00
N ALA A 360 -17.57 -9.08 -0.19
CA ALA A 360 -16.64 -10.19 -0.41
C ALA A 360 -15.36 -10.05 0.44
N VAL A 361 -14.80 -8.85 0.59
CA VAL A 361 -13.63 -8.60 1.44
C VAL A 361 -13.94 -8.85 2.93
N ALA A 362 -15.10 -8.40 3.43
CA ALA A 362 -15.52 -8.72 4.79
C ALA A 362 -15.61 -10.23 5.02
N LEU A 363 -16.13 -10.97 4.03
CA LEU A 363 -16.23 -12.42 4.08
C LEU A 363 -14.85 -13.09 4.06
N VAL A 364 -13.93 -12.62 3.22
CA VAL A 364 -12.53 -13.07 3.20
C VAL A 364 -11.87 -12.88 4.56
N ASN A 365 -11.99 -11.70 5.17
CA ASN A 365 -11.39 -11.40 6.47
C ASN A 365 -11.93 -12.30 7.57
N LEU A 366 -13.26 -12.50 7.60
CA LEU A 366 -13.90 -13.43 8.52
C LEU A 366 -13.34 -14.85 8.34
N MET A 367 -13.32 -15.36 7.12
CA MET A 367 -12.84 -16.72 6.85
C MET A 367 -11.36 -16.90 7.18
N ALA A 368 -10.52 -15.90 6.91
CA ALA A 368 -9.13 -15.93 7.32
C ALA A 368 -8.97 -15.94 8.85
N SER A 369 -9.88 -15.28 9.60
CA SER A 369 -9.92 -15.39 11.06
C SER A 369 -10.36 -16.78 11.52
N VAL A 370 -11.38 -17.37 10.89
CA VAL A 370 -11.88 -18.74 11.18
C VAL A 370 -10.76 -19.77 11.06
N ILE A 371 -10.02 -19.75 9.93
CA ILE A 371 -8.92 -20.69 9.67
C ILE A 371 -7.81 -20.55 10.71
N ARG A 372 -7.46 -19.31 11.09
CA ARG A 372 -6.38 -19.03 12.05
C ARG A 372 -6.74 -19.45 13.47
N LYS A 373 -7.92 -19.09 13.95
CA LYS A 373 -8.32 -19.31 15.35
C LYS A 373 -8.78 -20.75 15.61
N LYS A 374 -9.26 -21.46 14.58
CA LYS A 374 -9.85 -22.81 14.72
C LYS A 374 -10.98 -22.89 15.77
N GLU A 375 -11.65 -21.77 16.03
CA GLU A 375 -12.71 -21.64 17.03
C GLU A 375 -14.11 -21.78 16.40
N LYS A 376 -15.10 -22.15 17.21
CA LYS A 376 -16.51 -22.05 16.83
C LYS A 376 -16.90 -20.58 16.82
N ILE A 377 -17.35 -20.07 15.68
CA ILE A 377 -17.62 -18.66 15.46
C ILE A 377 -19.12 -18.48 15.17
N ASP A 378 -19.74 -17.49 15.80
CA ASP A 378 -21.03 -16.97 15.33
C ASP A 378 -20.78 -16.23 14.02
N PHE A 379 -21.08 -16.90 12.91
CA PHE A 379 -20.85 -16.34 11.57
C PHE A 379 -21.60 -15.02 11.39
N TYR A 380 -22.86 -14.96 11.84
CA TYR A 380 -23.73 -13.82 11.59
C TYR A 380 -23.21 -12.57 12.29
N ASP A 381 -22.97 -12.66 13.60
CA ASP A 381 -22.46 -11.54 14.38
C ASP A 381 -21.04 -11.14 13.94
N SER A 382 -20.19 -12.13 13.62
CA SER A 382 -18.82 -11.84 13.20
C SER A 382 -18.76 -11.19 11.81
N TYR A 383 -19.63 -11.61 10.89
CA TYR A 383 -19.72 -10.99 9.56
C TYR A 383 -20.29 -9.57 9.65
N ARG A 384 -21.31 -9.35 10.50
CA ARG A 384 -21.83 -8.00 10.80
C ARG A 384 -20.72 -7.10 11.34
N ASN A 385 -19.93 -7.58 12.29
CA ASN A 385 -18.83 -6.82 12.87
C ASN A 385 -17.75 -6.51 11.81
N ALA A 386 -17.40 -7.45 10.94
CA ALA A 386 -16.44 -7.23 9.86
C ALA A 386 -16.93 -6.15 8.86
N LEU A 387 -18.22 -6.16 8.50
CA LEU A 387 -18.83 -5.11 7.67
C LEU A 387 -18.82 -3.75 8.38
N TYR A 388 -19.14 -3.72 9.67
CA TYR A 388 -19.14 -2.48 10.44
C TYR A 388 -17.73 -1.89 10.60
N GLU A 389 -16.70 -2.72 10.77
CA GLU A 389 -15.32 -2.24 10.78
C GLU A 389 -14.89 -1.58 9.46
N ILE A 390 -15.35 -2.12 8.32
CA ILE A 390 -15.15 -1.50 7.02
C ILE A 390 -15.92 -0.17 6.94
N TYR A 391 -17.17 -0.14 7.39
CA TYR A 391 -17.98 1.07 7.44
C TYR A 391 -17.29 2.20 8.23
N LEU A 392 -16.77 1.91 9.42
CA LEU A 392 -16.08 2.92 10.24
C LEU A 392 -14.84 3.49 9.52
N LYS A 393 -14.09 2.67 8.77
CA LYS A 393 -12.96 3.14 7.96
C LYS A 393 -13.43 4.07 6.84
N LEU A 394 -14.49 3.70 6.13
CA LEU A 394 -15.11 4.57 5.12
C LEU A 394 -15.59 5.88 5.75
N TYR A 395 -16.17 5.83 6.94
CA TYR A 395 -16.66 7.00 7.68
C TYR A 395 -15.52 7.96 8.04
N VAL A 396 -14.40 7.44 8.58
CA VAL A 396 -13.20 8.24 8.86
C VAL A 396 -12.66 8.88 7.58
N LEU A 397 -12.56 8.14 6.47
CA LEU A 397 -12.10 8.66 5.19
C LEU A 397 -13.02 9.75 4.63
N SER A 398 -14.34 9.59 4.77
CA SER A 398 -15.32 10.59 4.35
C SER A 398 -15.21 11.87 5.18
N LYS A 399 -15.11 11.74 6.52
CA LYS A 399 -14.88 12.88 7.40
C LYS A 399 -13.57 13.57 7.03
N LEU A 400 -12.49 12.82 6.82
CA LEU A 400 -11.23 13.38 6.38
C LEU A 400 -11.34 14.13 5.05
N ASN A 401 -12.06 13.58 4.06
CA ASN A 401 -12.28 14.23 2.76
C ASN A 401 -13.06 15.55 2.86
N SER A 402 -13.90 15.72 3.89
CA SER A 402 -14.57 16.99 4.19
C SER A 402 -13.63 18.06 4.78
N PHE A 403 -12.48 17.66 5.34
CA PHE A 403 -11.44 18.55 5.85
C PHE A 403 -10.35 18.84 4.82
N TYR A 404 -10.08 17.88 3.95
CA TYR A 404 -9.02 17.91 2.97
C TYR A 404 -9.51 17.15 1.74
N THR A 405 -9.83 17.86 0.66
CA THR A 405 -10.30 17.22 -0.56
C THR A 405 -9.14 16.46 -1.23
N PHE A 406 -9.25 15.13 -1.29
CA PHE A 406 -8.28 14.30 -2.00
C PHE A 406 -8.43 14.48 -3.52
N ASN A 407 -7.33 14.70 -4.25
CA ASN A 407 -7.33 14.39 -5.67
C ASN A 407 -7.22 12.86 -5.77
N LYS A 408 -8.31 12.21 -6.17
CA LYS A 408 -8.39 10.75 -6.12
C LYS A 408 -7.88 10.19 -7.44
N GLY A 409 -6.88 9.34 -7.33
CA GLY A 409 -6.43 8.54 -8.47
C GLY A 409 -7.47 7.53 -8.92
N GLU A 410 -7.15 6.81 -9.99
CA GLU A 410 -7.96 5.72 -10.53
C GLU A 410 -7.17 4.42 -10.46
N THR A 411 -7.83 3.28 -10.22
CA THR A 411 -7.17 1.97 -10.22
C THR A 411 -7.83 1.00 -11.17
N THR A 412 -7.00 0.25 -11.90
CA THR A 412 -7.42 -0.95 -12.61
C THR A 412 -6.65 -2.14 -12.07
N VAL A 413 -7.35 -3.17 -11.63
CA VAL A 413 -6.75 -4.35 -11.01
C VAL A 413 -7.25 -5.62 -11.68
N LYS A 414 -6.34 -6.53 -12.06
CA LYS A 414 -6.70 -7.83 -12.65
C LYS A 414 -5.88 -8.98 -12.08
N VAL A 415 -6.44 -10.20 -12.21
CA VAL A 415 -5.70 -11.44 -11.96
C VAL A 415 -4.87 -11.73 -13.20
N ALA A 416 -3.54 -11.71 -13.08
CA ALA A 416 -2.62 -11.91 -14.19
C ALA A 416 -1.26 -12.44 -13.72
N ASP A 417 -0.44 -12.94 -14.65
CA ASP A 417 0.95 -13.26 -14.37
C ASP A 417 1.78 -11.98 -14.27
N SER A 418 2.08 -11.61 -13.03
CA SER A 418 2.91 -10.48 -12.61
C SER A 418 4.28 -10.36 -13.30
N LEU A 419 4.83 -11.45 -13.83
CA LEU A 419 6.12 -11.46 -14.53
C LEU A 419 5.99 -11.43 -16.05
N ASN A 420 4.76 -11.49 -16.53
CA ASN A 420 4.41 -11.38 -17.93
C ASN A 420 3.38 -10.23 -18.07
N PRO A 421 3.82 -8.98 -17.84
CA PRO A 421 2.95 -7.82 -17.94
C PRO A 421 2.27 -7.77 -19.32
N ASP A 422 1.03 -7.31 -19.33
CA ASP A 422 0.21 -7.20 -20.54
C ASP A 422 0.82 -6.21 -21.55
N ASP A 423 0.91 -6.62 -22.81
CA ASP A 423 1.44 -5.79 -23.91
C ASP A 423 0.61 -4.52 -24.15
N GLN A 424 -0.60 -4.44 -23.57
CA GLN A 424 -1.45 -3.24 -23.61
C GLN A 424 -1.03 -2.15 -22.62
N LEU A 425 -0.14 -2.45 -21.65
CA LEU A 425 0.39 -1.44 -20.73
C LEU A 425 1.26 -0.45 -21.52
N LYS A 426 0.80 0.80 -21.64
CA LYS A 426 1.50 1.89 -22.31
C LYS A 426 1.48 3.12 -21.42
N ASN A 427 2.47 3.99 -21.60
CA ASN A 427 2.60 5.26 -20.88
C ASN A 427 2.78 5.08 -19.35
N ILE A 428 3.54 4.06 -18.96
CA ILE A 428 3.88 3.84 -17.55
C ILE A 428 5.05 4.74 -17.20
N SER A 429 4.86 5.70 -16.30
CA SER A 429 5.97 6.56 -15.87
C SER A 429 6.76 5.98 -14.71
N GLY A 430 6.16 5.06 -13.94
CA GLY A 430 6.76 4.47 -12.77
C GLY A 430 6.32 3.03 -12.54
N ILE A 431 7.24 2.19 -12.07
CA ILE A 431 6.94 0.83 -11.57
C ILE A 431 7.38 0.77 -10.12
N VAL A 432 6.49 0.31 -9.22
CA VAL A 432 6.83 0.07 -7.81
C VAL A 432 6.46 -1.34 -7.46
N THR A 433 7.37 -2.12 -6.87
CA THR A 433 7.04 -3.49 -6.49
C THR A 433 7.85 -4.01 -5.31
N PHE A 434 7.19 -4.81 -4.48
CA PHE A 434 7.83 -5.75 -3.56
C PHE A 434 8.06 -7.05 -4.31
N LEU A 435 9.29 -7.28 -4.72
CA LEU A 435 9.62 -8.40 -5.57
C LEU A 435 9.62 -9.70 -4.75
N PRO A 436 8.88 -10.76 -5.15
CA PRO A 436 8.80 -12.01 -4.38
C PRO A 436 10.09 -12.84 -4.36
N ALA A 437 11.08 -12.43 -3.56
CA ALA A 437 12.39 -13.08 -3.55
C ALA A 437 12.41 -14.54 -3.05
N LYS A 438 11.32 -15.00 -2.41
CA LYS A 438 11.16 -16.39 -1.94
C LYS A 438 10.47 -17.24 -3.00
N ILE A 439 11.06 -18.40 -3.30
CA ILE A 439 10.42 -19.44 -4.10
C ILE A 439 9.11 -19.90 -3.45
N ALA A 440 8.01 -19.92 -4.21
CA ALA A 440 6.67 -20.25 -3.74
C ALA A 440 6.48 -21.78 -3.58
N LYS A 441 7.29 -22.41 -2.71
CA LYS A 441 7.27 -23.87 -2.48
C LYS A 441 5.89 -24.41 -2.11
N ASN A 442 5.13 -23.59 -1.37
CA ASN A 442 3.80 -23.95 -0.86
C ASN A 442 2.67 -23.37 -1.73
N GLY A 443 2.96 -22.93 -2.96
CA GLY A 443 1.92 -22.41 -3.85
C GLY A 443 1.03 -21.34 -3.20
N PHE A 444 -0.28 -21.53 -3.30
CA PHE A 444 -1.28 -20.72 -2.59
C PHE A 444 -1.72 -21.31 -1.25
N ASP A 445 -1.01 -22.27 -0.64
CA ASP A 445 -1.51 -23.05 0.51
C ASP A 445 -2.14 -22.20 1.64
N LYS A 446 -1.60 -21.00 1.93
CA LYS A 446 -2.18 -20.06 2.91
C LYS A 446 -3.56 -19.52 2.52
N ASP A 447 -3.79 -19.23 1.23
CA ASP A 447 -5.00 -18.62 0.70
C ASP A 447 -5.87 -19.61 -0.11
N ARG A 448 -5.38 -20.82 -0.39
CA ARG A 448 -6.07 -21.84 -1.23
C ARG A 448 -7.45 -22.12 -0.69
N PHE A 449 -7.56 -22.29 0.62
CA PHE A 449 -8.85 -22.46 1.27
C PHE A 449 -9.81 -21.29 0.96
N LEU A 450 -9.33 -20.04 1.03
CA LEU A 450 -10.14 -18.85 0.76
C LEU A 450 -10.56 -18.81 -0.71
N ILE A 451 -9.61 -18.98 -1.64
CA ILE A 451 -9.88 -18.95 -3.09
C ILE A 451 -10.91 -20.01 -3.46
N THR A 452 -10.76 -21.23 -2.95
CA THR A 452 -11.62 -22.38 -3.26
C THR A 452 -13.00 -22.30 -2.60
N ASN A 453 -13.08 -21.96 -1.30
CA ASN A 453 -14.37 -21.89 -0.59
C ASN A 453 -15.18 -20.66 -0.99
N LEU A 454 -14.50 -19.55 -1.30
CA LEU A 454 -15.17 -18.32 -1.75
C LEU A 454 -15.39 -18.27 -3.26
N ASN A 455 -14.91 -19.28 -3.99
CA ASN A 455 -14.97 -19.38 -5.45
C ASN A 455 -14.48 -18.11 -6.15
N LEU A 456 -13.33 -17.59 -5.69
CA LEU A 456 -12.74 -16.35 -6.22
C LEU A 456 -12.09 -16.56 -7.60
N HIS A 457 -11.77 -17.82 -7.93
CA HIS A 457 -11.25 -18.20 -9.25
C HIS A 457 -11.65 -19.64 -9.58
N GLY A 458 -12.03 -19.89 -10.84
CA GLY A 458 -12.58 -21.19 -11.27
C GLY A 458 -11.56 -22.33 -11.40
N ALA A 459 -10.26 -22.03 -11.36
CA ALA A 459 -9.19 -23.03 -11.44
C ALA A 459 -7.95 -22.55 -10.66
N VAL A 460 -7.78 -23.01 -9.43
CA VAL A 460 -6.62 -22.64 -8.59
C VAL A 460 -5.36 -23.32 -9.11
N GLU A 461 -5.49 -24.55 -9.61
CA GLU A 461 -4.40 -25.36 -10.15
C GLU A 461 -3.74 -24.67 -11.35
N LYS A 462 -4.53 -24.02 -12.21
CA LYS A 462 -4.01 -23.22 -13.34
C LYS A 462 -3.16 -22.05 -12.84
N LEU A 463 -3.58 -21.37 -11.77
CA LEU A 463 -2.81 -20.30 -11.17
C LEU A 463 -1.54 -20.84 -10.49
N GLU A 464 -1.59 -22.01 -9.85
CA GLU A 464 -0.42 -22.64 -9.23
C GLU A 464 0.68 -22.98 -10.25
N HIS A 465 0.32 -23.29 -11.51
CA HIS A 465 1.28 -23.47 -12.60
C HIS A 465 1.92 -22.18 -13.12
N MET A 466 1.30 -21.02 -12.84
CA MET A 466 1.81 -19.71 -13.21
C MET A 466 2.64 -19.07 -12.08
N LEU A 467 2.65 -19.67 -10.88
CA LEU A 467 3.42 -19.14 -9.75
C LEU A 467 4.92 -19.19 -10.00
N THR A 468 5.57 -18.05 -9.77
CA THR A 468 7.01 -17.89 -9.90
C THR A 468 7.78 -18.80 -8.96
N GLY A 469 8.72 -19.59 -9.50
CA GLY A 469 9.46 -20.60 -8.72
C GLY A 469 8.54 -21.57 -7.95
N GLY A 470 7.28 -21.68 -8.38
CA GLY A 470 6.17 -22.29 -7.67
C GLY A 470 6.21 -23.80 -7.65
N LYS A 471 5.46 -24.41 -6.72
CA LYS A 471 5.46 -25.86 -6.42
C LYS A 471 5.50 -26.76 -7.66
N TYR A 472 4.75 -26.41 -8.70
CA TYR A 472 4.61 -27.20 -9.92
C TYR A 472 5.44 -26.61 -11.08
N ILE A 473 6.61 -27.19 -11.30
CA ILE A 473 7.41 -26.94 -12.51
C ILE A 473 7.09 -28.06 -13.50
N LYS A 474 6.81 -27.72 -14.76
CA LYS A 474 6.61 -28.72 -15.83
C LYS A 474 7.88 -29.57 -15.97
N SER A 475 7.75 -30.89 -16.08
CA SER A 475 8.91 -31.80 -16.16
C SER A 475 9.90 -31.42 -17.26
N SER A 476 9.41 -31.04 -18.44
CA SER A 476 10.26 -30.58 -19.54
C SER A 476 11.11 -29.35 -19.20
N VAL A 477 10.54 -28.38 -18.47
CA VAL A 477 11.25 -27.16 -18.03
C VAL A 477 12.27 -27.50 -16.95
N ARG A 478 11.93 -28.45 -16.06
CA ARG A 478 12.84 -28.93 -15.02
C ARG A 478 14.05 -29.63 -15.65
N GLU A 479 13.83 -30.56 -16.57
CA GLU A 479 14.88 -31.30 -17.27
C GLU A 479 15.80 -30.35 -18.04
N GLU A 480 15.25 -29.34 -18.70
CA GLU A 480 16.03 -28.28 -19.39
C GLU A 480 16.96 -27.54 -18.41
N ILE A 481 16.43 -27.07 -17.27
CA ILE A 481 17.22 -26.34 -16.27
C ILE A 481 18.28 -27.23 -15.63
N GLU A 482 17.92 -28.48 -15.29
CA GLU A 482 18.87 -29.45 -14.73
C GLU A 482 20.01 -29.76 -15.71
N ALA A 483 19.70 -29.86 -17.02
CA ALA A 483 20.72 -30.03 -18.05
C ALA A 483 21.63 -28.80 -18.19
N GLU A 484 21.07 -27.58 -18.18
CA GLU A 484 21.86 -26.33 -18.22
C GLU A 484 22.82 -26.22 -17.03
N ILE A 485 22.35 -26.54 -15.82
CA ILE A 485 23.16 -26.53 -14.60
C ILE A 485 24.29 -27.55 -14.73
N LYS A 486 23.97 -28.80 -15.10
CA LYS A 486 24.93 -29.90 -15.19
C LYS A 486 26.01 -29.65 -16.25
N ASN A 487 25.63 -29.06 -17.38
CA ASN A 487 26.54 -28.82 -18.50
C ASN A 487 27.24 -27.46 -18.41
N HIS A 488 26.88 -26.60 -17.45
CA HIS A 488 27.35 -25.21 -17.35
C HIS A 488 27.06 -24.39 -18.62
N GLU A 489 25.85 -24.51 -19.17
CA GLU A 489 25.42 -23.91 -20.43
C GLU A 489 24.21 -22.97 -20.26
N GLY A 490 23.72 -22.40 -21.36
CA GLY A 490 22.47 -21.65 -21.40
C GLY A 490 22.42 -20.43 -20.48
N PHE A 491 21.31 -20.27 -19.77
CA PHE A 491 21.13 -19.17 -18.82
C PHE A 491 22.05 -19.34 -17.61
N TYR A 492 22.27 -20.59 -17.17
CA TYR A 492 23.13 -20.88 -16.02
C TYR A 492 24.55 -20.33 -16.21
N LYS A 493 25.14 -20.49 -17.41
CA LYS A 493 26.47 -19.96 -17.74
C LYS A 493 26.60 -18.44 -17.55
N ASN A 494 25.51 -17.71 -17.78
CA ASN A 494 25.49 -16.25 -17.74
C ASN A 494 25.10 -15.70 -16.35
N LEU A 495 24.92 -16.57 -15.35
CA LEU A 495 24.64 -16.15 -14.00
C LEU A 495 25.84 -15.41 -13.39
N PRO A 496 25.61 -14.40 -12.53
CA PRO A 496 26.68 -13.77 -11.80
C PRO A 496 27.32 -14.75 -10.79
N LYS A 497 28.57 -14.49 -10.41
CA LYS A 497 29.31 -15.31 -9.44
C LYS A 497 28.53 -15.56 -8.15
N GLU A 498 27.84 -14.55 -7.62
CA GLU A 498 27.04 -14.65 -6.40
C GLU A 498 25.90 -15.68 -6.53
N ALA A 499 25.31 -15.79 -7.71
CA ALA A 499 24.30 -16.79 -8.00
C ALA A 499 24.93 -18.19 -8.05
N HIS A 500 26.06 -18.36 -8.74
CA HIS A 500 26.79 -19.63 -8.74
C HIS A 500 27.22 -20.08 -7.34
N ASP A 501 27.76 -19.17 -6.52
CA ASP A 501 28.17 -19.45 -5.15
C ASP A 501 26.99 -19.92 -4.29
N VAL A 502 25.79 -19.34 -4.49
CA VAL A 502 24.57 -19.77 -3.81
C VAL A 502 24.11 -21.15 -4.28
N LEU A 503 24.02 -21.35 -5.59
CA LEU A 503 23.55 -22.61 -6.16
C LEU A 503 24.47 -23.76 -5.74
N ALA A 504 25.79 -23.59 -5.81
CA ALA A 504 26.76 -24.58 -5.34
C ALA A 504 26.59 -24.92 -3.86
N ARG A 505 26.34 -23.93 -2.99
CA ARG A 505 26.07 -24.17 -1.57
C ARG A 505 24.77 -24.95 -1.35
N LEU A 506 23.71 -24.62 -2.09
CA LEU A 506 22.45 -25.35 -2.03
C LEU A 506 22.61 -26.80 -2.51
N GLU A 507 23.37 -27.04 -3.57
CA GLU A 507 23.71 -28.39 -4.06
C GLU A 507 24.45 -29.20 -2.99
N LEU A 508 25.47 -28.61 -2.35
CA LEU A 508 26.21 -29.24 -1.25
C LEU A 508 25.32 -29.57 -0.03
N MET A 509 24.24 -28.82 0.16
CA MET A 509 23.24 -29.06 1.20
C MET A 509 22.15 -30.06 0.78
N GLY A 510 22.26 -30.67 -0.41
CA GLY A 510 21.27 -31.60 -0.96
C GLY A 510 19.96 -30.93 -1.38
N ARG A 511 19.95 -29.61 -1.61
CA ARG A 511 18.78 -28.79 -1.93
C ARG A 511 18.58 -28.62 -3.45
N GLN A 512 18.57 -29.73 -4.18
CA GLN A 512 18.50 -29.73 -5.66
C GLN A 512 17.22 -29.06 -6.20
N ASP A 513 16.09 -29.26 -5.54
CA ASP A 513 14.82 -28.63 -5.94
C ASP A 513 14.86 -27.10 -5.82
N GLU A 514 15.53 -26.58 -4.79
CA GLU A 514 15.76 -25.15 -4.62
C GLU A 514 16.70 -24.58 -5.68
N VAL A 515 17.75 -25.31 -6.08
CA VAL A 515 18.69 -24.89 -7.13
C VAL A 515 17.95 -24.65 -8.45
N VAL A 516 17.12 -25.61 -8.87
CA VAL A 516 16.29 -25.48 -10.08
C VAL A 516 15.32 -24.31 -9.97
N ARG A 517 14.62 -24.17 -8.84
CA ARG A 517 13.62 -23.11 -8.63
C ARG A 517 14.23 -21.71 -8.61
N TYR A 518 15.39 -21.52 -7.98
CA TYR A 518 16.06 -20.22 -7.98
C TYR A 518 16.58 -19.85 -9.35
N THR A 519 17.13 -20.82 -10.09
CA THR A 519 17.55 -20.62 -11.48
C THR A 519 16.37 -20.20 -12.37
N LEU A 520 15.23 -20.88 -12.25
CA LEU A 520 13.99 -20.50 -12.96
C LEU A 520 13.51 -19.10 -12.54
N LEU A 521 13.49 -18.81 -11.24
CA LEU A 521 13.06 -17.53 -10.68
C LEU A 521 13.87 -16.36 -11.27
N TRP A 522 15.20 -16.48 -11.29
CA TRP A 522 16.08 -15.44 -11.84
C TRP A 522 15.91 -15.28 -13.35
N ARG A 523 15.71 -16.39 -14.09
CA ARG A 523 15.39 -16.35 -15.53
C ARG A 523 14.09 -15.58 -15.79
N GLN A 524 13.05 -15.88 -15.01
CA GLN A 524 11.74 -15.21 -15.12
C GLN A 524 11.83 -13.72 -14.76
N TYR A 525 12.62 -13.35 -13.76
CA TYR A 525 12.86 -11.95 -13.43
C TYR A 525 13.58 -11.20 -14.55
N LEU A 526 14.63 -11.78 -15.14
CA LEU A 526 15.33 -11.14 -16.24
C LEU A 526 14.38 -10.85 -17.42
N ALA A 527 13.52 -11.82 -17.76
CA ALA A 527 12.50 -11.65 -18.79
C ALA A 527 11.45 -10.59 -18.43
N ALA A 528 11.02 -10.53 -17.16
CA ALA A 528 10.09 -9.52 -16.68
C ALA A 528 10.70 -8.11 -16.74
N PHE A 529 11.98 -7.94 -16.39
CA PHE A 529 12.67 -6.64 -16.46
C PHE A 529 12.77 -6.10 -17.89
N ALA A 530 13.03 -6.96 -18.87
CA ALA A 530 12.97 -6.58 -20.29
C ALA A 530 11.60 -6.03 -20.68
N LYS A 531 10.51 -6.65 -20.19
CA LYS A 531 9.15 -6.17 -20.44
C LYS A 531 8.83 -4.88 -19.68
N PHE A 532 9.26 -4.77 -18.43
CA PHE A 532 9.14 -3.55 -17.64
C PHE A 532 9.83 -2.38 -18.32
N TYR A 533 11.02 -2.58 -18.89
CA TYR A 533 11.70 -1.56 -19.68
C TYR A 533 10.87 -1.11 -20.89
N ASN A 534 10.23 -2.05 -21.59
CA ASN A 534 9.45 -1.74 -22.80
C ASN A 534 8.19 -0.92 -22.51
N VAL A 535 7.49 -1.20 -21.41
CA VAL A 535 6.25 -0.47 -21.05
C VAL A 535 6.53 0.88 -20.38
N LEU A 536 7.73 1.04 -19.81
CA LEU A 536 8.15 2.25 -19.11
C LEU A 536 8.47 3.37 -20.11
N GLU A 537 8.00 4.58 -19.84
CA GLU A 537 8.30 5.77 -20.60
C GLU A 537 9.79 6.16 -20.51
N GLU A 538 10.26 6.97 -21.45
CA GLU A 538 11.59 7.56 -21.37
C GLU A 538 11.73 8.36 -20.06
N ASN A 539 12.87 8.24 -19.38
CA ASN A 539 13.11 8.79 -18.04
C ASN A 539 12.20 8.24 -16.92
N GLY A 540 11.34 7.27 -17.22
CA GLY A 540 10.56 6.56 -16.20
C GLY A 540 11.46 5.78 -15.25
N LYS A 541 10.92 5.47 -14.06
CA LYS A 541 11.67 4.84 -12.98
C LYS A 541 11.06 3.53 -12.52
N ILE A 542 11.91 2.63 -12.04
CA ILE A 542 11.51 1.36 -11.41
C ILE A 542 12.04 1.36 -9.98
N CYS A 543 11.17 1.20 -9.00
CA CYS A 543 11.52 0.98 -7.60
C CYS A 543 11.26 -0.47 -7.22
N LEU A 544 12.33 -1.18 -6.91
CA LEU A 544 12.30 -2.56 -6.44
C LEU A 544 12.57 -2.61 -4.95
N VAL A 545 11.68 -3.26 -4.21
CA VAL A 545 11.90 -3.60 -2.81
C VAL A 545 12.12 -5.11 -2.71
N ILE A 546 13.29 -5.51 -2.21
CA ILE A 546 13.76 -6.89 -2.22
C ILE A 546 14.11 -7.32 -0.79
N GLU A 547 13.59 -8.47 -0.35
CA GLU A 547 14.02 -9.17 0.87
C GLU A 547 15.00 -10.27 0.47
N ASN A 548 16.16 -10.39 1.12
CA ASN A 548 17.08 -11.51 0.87
C ASN A 548 16.64 -12.72 1.71
N PRO A 549 16.15 -13.82 1.09
CA PRO A 549 15.63 -14.94 1.86
C PRO A 549 16.75 -15.81 2.44
N GLU A 550 16.43 -16.49 3.53
CA GLU A 550 17.26 -17.52 4.15
C GLU A 550 16.76 -18.92 3.78
N VAL A 551 17.66 -19.81 3.37
CA VAL A 551 17.41 -21.24 3.22
C VAL A 551 18.18 -21.98 4.32
N ARG A 552 17.46 -22.79 5.11
CA ARG A 552 18.03 -23.57 6.22
C ARG A 552 18.12 -25.04 5.86
N ALA A 553 19.26 -25.67 6.13
CA ALA A 553 19.40 -27.12 6.22
C ALA A 553 20.25 -27.47 7.44
N ASP A 554 19.69 -28.26 8.33
CA ASP A 554 20.26 -28.67 9.61
C ASP A 554 20.79 -27.49 10.44
N LYS A 555 22.12 -27.37 10.57
CA LYS A 555 22.80 -26.30 11.33
C LYS A 555 23.31 -25.16 10.45
N THR A 556 23.08 -25.22 9.14
CA THR A 556 23.58 -24.26 8.14
C THR A 556 22.45 -23.41 7.58
N THR A 557 22.70 -22.10 7.52
CA THR A 557 21.79 -21.13 6.89
C THR A 557 22.52 -20.46 5.74
N VAL A 558 21.92 -20.49 4.55
CA VAL A 558 22.40 -19.77 3.37
C VAL A 558 21.47 -18.58 3.14
N ILE A 559 22.05 -17.39 3.13
CA ILE A 559 21.35 -16.17 2.69
C ILE A 559 21.47 -16.10 1.18
N ILE A 560 20.34 -15.93 0.49
CA ILE A 560 20.29 -15.73 -0.95
C ILE A 560 20.31 -14.21 -1.20
N PRO A 561 21.41 -13.64 -1.74
CA PRO A 561 21.53 -12.21 -1.97
C PRO A 561 20.81 -11.82 -3.28
N VAL A 562 19.48 -11.92 -3.28
CA VAL A 562 18.64 -11.67 -4.46
C VAL A 562 18.82 -10.25 -4.96
N ASP A 563 19.03 -9.28 -4.07
CA ASP A 563 19.36 -7.90 -4.43
C ASP A 563 20.60 -7.80 -5.33
N LEU A 564 21.72 -8.40 -4.92
CA LEU A 564 22.98 -8.38 -5.67
C LEU A 564 22.90 -9.17 -6.98
N ILE A 565 22.25 -10.34 -6.94
CA ILE A 565 22.08 -11.18 -8.13
C ILE A 565 21.25 -10.44 -9.18
N LEU A 566 20.13 -9.83 -8.78
CA LEU A 566 19.29 -9.08 -9.70
C LEU A 566 19.96 -7.83 -10.24
N GLN A 567 20.69 -7.09 -9.40
CA GLN A 567 21.45 -5.94 -9.85
C GLN A 567 22.40 -6.32 -11.00
N LYS A 568 23.20 -7.38 -10.84
CA LYS A 568 24.13 -7.84 -11.87
C LYS A 568 23.42 -8.39 -13.12
N LEU A 569 22.30 -9.08 -12.93
CA LEU A 569 21.50 -9.56 -14.05
C LEU A 569 20.91 -8.41 -14.87
N ILE A 570 20.47 -7.32 -14.21
CA ILE A 570 19.97 -6.11 -14.87
C ILE A 570 21.11 -5.35 -15.58
N GLU A 571 22.28 -5.24 -14.95
CA GLU A 571 23.47 -4.61 -15.56
C GLU A 571 23.91 -5.32 -16.85
N ASN A 572 23.70 -6.64 -16.95
CA ASN A 572 24.02 -7.46 -18.12
C ASN A 572 22.92 -7.47 -19.22
N LEU A 573 21.86 -6.69 -19.07
CA LEU A 573 20.84 -6.55 -20.12
C LEU A 573 21.38 -5.62 -21.23
N ASP A 574 22.20 -6.16 -22.13
CA ASP A 574 22.92 -5.40 -23.17
C ASP A 574 22.04 -4.45 -24.02
N ASN A 575 20.75 -4.76 -24.18
CA ASN A 575 19.79 -3.96 -24.97
C ASN A 575 18.90 -3.02 -24.13
N TYR A 576 19.03 -3.01 -22.80
CA TYR A 576 18.13 -2.30 -21.90
C TYR A 576 18.92 -1.44 -20.91
N LYS A 577 18.95 -0.12 -21.15
CA LYS A 577 19.68 0.82 -20.29
C LYS A 577 18.85 1.23 -19.08
N LEU A 578 18.96 0.44 -18.00
CA LEU A 578 18.44 0.80 -16.68
C LEU A 578 19.60 1.26 -15.80
N ASP A 579 19.66 2.55 -15.49
CA ASP A 579 20.70 3.13 -14.64
C ASP A 579 20.29 3.11 -13.16
N LEU A 580 21.13 2.54 -12.30
CA LEU A 580 20.89 2.49 -10.86
C LEU A 580 21.17 3.86 -10.24
N GLN A 581 20.10 4.59 -9.95
CA GLN A 581 20.20 5.95 -9.41
C GLN A 581 20.43 5.95 -7.89
N ARG A 582 19.81 5.02 -7.17
CA ARG A 582 19.87 4.95 -5.70
C ARG A 582 19.74 3.52 -5.19
N GLN A 583 20.44 3.25 -4.09
CA GLN A 583 20.34 2.02 -3.32
C GLN A 583 20.41 2.32 -1.82
N PHE A 584 19.50 1.74 -1.04
CA PHE A 584 19.57 1.80 0.42
C PHE A 584 18.90 0.58 1.07
N SER A 585 19.07 0.44 2.39
CA SER A 585 18.47 -0.64 3.18
C SER A 585 17.49 -0.12 4.21
N LYS A 586 16.42 -0.88 4.43
CA LYS A 586 15.48 -0.72 5.53
C LYS A 586 15.55 -1.95 6.43
N ASN A 587 15.80 -1.74 7.72
CA ASN A 587 15.75 -2.81 8.72
C ASN A 587 14.41 -2.71 9.45
N LEU A 588 13.56 -3.70 9.27
CA LEU A 588 12.27 -3.80 9.93
C LEU A 588 12.36 -4.77 11.10
N GLN A 589 12.21 -4.21 12.30
CA GLN A 589 12.09 -5.01 13.50
C GLN A 589 10.67 -5.58 13.57
N ILE A 590 10.55 -6.89 13.37
CA ILE A 590 9.27 -7.57 13.49
C ILE A 590 9.06 -7.93 14.98
N PRO A 591 7.98 -7.46 15.61
CA PRO A 591 7.60 -7.91 16.95
C PRO A 591 7.50 -9.43 16.96
N LYS A 592 8.23 -10.08 17.87
CA LYS A 592 8.33 -11.54 18.07
C LYS A 592 9.33 -12.33 17.21
N THR A 593 10.13 -11.69 16.34
CA THR A 593 11.28 -12.36 15.72
C THR A 593 12.59 -11.81 16.26
N THR A 594 13.55 -12.69 16.55
CA THR A 594 14.87 -12.30 17.04
C THR A 594 15.74 -11.62 15.99
N ASN A 595 15.44 -11.80 14.69
CA ASN A 595 16.19 -11.20 13.60
C ASN A 595 15.34 -10.14 12.88
N PRO A 596 15.81 -8.89 12.72
CA PRO A 596 15.14 -7.90 11.90
C PRO A 596 15.14 -8.35 10.44
N LYS A 597 14.04 -8.10 9.73
CA LYS A 597 14.01 -8.28 8.27
C LYS A 597 14.72 -7.11 7.62
N GLN A 598 15.67 -7.39 6.74
CA GLN A 598 16.32 -6.37 5.94
C GLN A 598 15.73 -6.35 4.53
N PHE A 599 15.22 -5.19 4.13
CA PHE A 599 14.81 -4.89 2.77
C PHE A 599 15.86 -4.03 2.09
N ARG A 600 16.07 -4.27 0.81
CA ARG A 600 16.90 -3.48 -0.09
C ARG A 600 15.99 -2.77 -1.07
N VAL A 601 16.20 -1.46 -1.22
CA VAL A 601 15.49 -0.65 -2.20
C VAL A 601 16.47 -0.30 -3.32
N LEU A 602 16.10 -0.66 -4.55
CA LEU A 602 16.84 -0.32 -5.76
C LEU A 602 15.96 0.55 -6.65
N ILE A 603 16.49 1.70 -7.07
CA ILE A 603 15.76 2.64 -7.93
C ILE A 603 16.52 2.79 -9.24
N TYR A 604 15.93 2.28 -10.31
CA TYR A 604 16.44 2.38 -11.66
C TYR A 604 15.74 3.47 -12.44
N LYS A 605 16.45 4.10 -13.37
CA LYS A 605 15.89 5.03 -14.35
C LYS A 605 16.14 4.48 -15.75
N LYS A 606 15.12 4.50 -16.61
CA LYS A 606 15.29 4.20 -18.03
C LYS A 606 16.03 5.33 -18.74
N VAL A 607 17.10 4.98 -19.43
CA VAL A 607 17.94 5.88 -20.23
C VAL A 607 17.68 5.61 -21.71
N GLY A 608 17.58 6.69 -22.50
CA GLY A 608 17.35 6.65 -23.95
C GLY A 608 18.44 5.94 -24.75
#